data_AF-A0A954E2C2-F1
#
_entry.id   AF-A0A954E2C2-F1
#
_cell.length_a   1.000
_cell.length_b   1.000
_cell.length_c   1.000
_cell.angle_alpha   90.00
_cell.angle_beta   90.00
_cell.angle_gamma   90.00
#
_symmetry.space_group_name_H-M   'P 1'
#
loop_
_entity.id
_entity.type
_entity.pdbx_description
1 polymer ?
#
loop_
_entity_poly.entity_id
_entity_poly.type
_entity_poly.pdbx_seq_one_letter_code
_entity_poly.pdbx_strand_id
1 'polypeptide(L)'
;MIPHEKALVKRLENEPFVLFGINTDDDPDEYRKLCASEGVTWPNLFQGGTDGPVPSQWGVSGYPTIYVVDADGVIRFRDLRGEELDEAVMLLIAEAKGEAPKGGDPEDHEGHEEEHEGGVMPAVPLRPGGK
;
A
#
# COMPACT_ATOMS: atom_id res chain seq x y z
N MET A 1 7.31 10.42 -2.52
CA MET A 1 7.15 8.98 -2.22
C MET A 1 8.00 8.62 -1.01
N ILE A 2 9.32 8.42 -1.16
CA ILE A 2 10.20 7.97 -0.05
C ILE A 2 10.09 8.78 1.27
N PRO A 3 10.07 10.14 1.28
CA PRO A 3 9.92 10.87 2.54
C PRO A 3 8.60 10.57 3.28
N HIS A 4 7.50 10.37 2.54
CA HIS A 4 6.19 10.05 3.08
C HIS A 4 6.15 8.60 3.60
N GLU A 5 6.71 7.66 2.84
CA GLU A 5 6.88 6.26 3.25
C GLU A 5 7.70 6.13 4.55
N LYS A 6 8.81 6.87 4.67
CA LYS A 6 9.61 6.95 5.91
C LYS A 6 8.80 7.48 7.08
N ALA A 7 7.97 8.51 6.85
CA ALA A 7 7.12 9.07 7.88
C ALA A 7 6.06 8.07 8.34
N LEU A 8 5.43 7.34 7.41
CA LEU A 8 4.45 6.28 7.70
C LEU A 8 5.08 5.15 8.53
N VAL A 9 6.19 4.58 8.06
CA VAL A 9 6.90 3.49 8.76
C VAL A 9 7.28 3.90 10.18
N LYS A 10 7.79 5.12 10.36
CA LYS A 10 8.14 5.63 11.69
C LYS A 10 6.91 5.86 12.57
N ARG A 11 5.86 6.49 12.02
CA ARG A 11 4.62 6.81 12.75
C ARG A 11 3.89 5.55 13.22
N LEU A 12 3.98 4.47 12.46
CA LEU A 12 3.23 3.23 12.65
C LEU A 12 4.12 2.07 13.13
N GLU A 13 5.31 2.34 13.67
CA GLU A 13 6.27 1.29 14.08
C GLU A 13 5.77 0.36 15.20
N ASN A 14 4.76 0.81 15.97
CA ASN A 14 4.12 0.05 17.04
C ASN A 14 2.72 -0.45 16.68
N GLU A 15 2.35 -0.33 15.40
CA GLU A 15 1.05 -0.71 14.87
C GLU A 15 1.16 -2.03 14.09
N PRO A 16 0.05 -2.77 13.88
CA PRO A 16 0.03 -3.97 13.02
C PRO A 16 0.11 -3.56 11.53
N PHE A 17 1.20 -2.89 11.15
CA PHE A 17 1.43 -2.30 9.84
C PHE A 17 2.83 -2.62 9.33
N VAL A 18 2.92 -2.94 8.05
CA VAL A 18 4.19 -3.12 7.34
C VAL A 18 4.10 -2.43 5.99
N LEU A 19 5.04 -1.54 5.70
CA LEU A 19 5.33 -1.13 4.34
C LEU A 19 6.25 -2.18 3.70
N PHE A 20 5.88 -2.72 2.54
CA PHE A 20 6.68 -3.69 1.82
C PHE A 20 6.97 -3.19 0.41
N GLY A 21 8.24 -2.97 0.09
CA GLY A 21 8.63 -2.46 -1.22
C GLY A 21 8.88 -3.58 -2.23
N ILE A 22 8.42 -3.37 -3.47
CA ILE A 22 8.80 -4.19 -4.62
C ILE A 22 9.66 -3.33 -5.53
N ASN A 23 10.95 -3.62 -5.59
CA ASN A 23 11.88 -2.89 -6.43
C ASN A 23 12.03 -3.59 -7.78
N THR A 24 11.92 -2.83 -8.86
CA THR A 24 11.99 -3.33 -10.24
C THR A 24 13.17 -2.74 -11.02
N ASP A 25 14.16 -2.20 -10.33
CA ASP A 25 15.43 -1.80 -10.95
C ASP A 25 16.17 -3.06 -11.43
N ASP A 26 17.11 -2.89 -12.35
CA ASP A 26 17.90 -3.97 -12.95
C ASP A 26 19.29 -4.12 -12.33
N ASP A 27 19.84 -3.07 -11.71
CA ASP A 27 21.11 -3.10 -10.99
C ASP A 27 20.92 -3.25 -9.46
N PRO A 28 21.30 -4.40 -8.87
CA PRO A 28 21.15 -4.63 -7.44
C PRO A 28 22.11 -3.80 -6.57
N ASP A 29 23.24 -3.35 -7.09
CA ASP A 29 24.20 -2.53 -6.34
C ASP A 29 23.78 -1.06 -6.32
N GLU A 30 23.23 -0.54 -7.41
CA GLU A 30 22.60 0.80 -7.42
C GLU A 30 21.40 0.85 -6.48
N TYR A 31 20.53 -0.16 -6.55
CA TYR A 31 19.40 -0.31 -5.64
C TYR A 31 19.83 -0.28 -4.17
N ARG A 32 20.83 -1.08 -3.78
CA ARG A 32 21.33 -1.13 -2.39
C ARG A 32 21.92 0.21 -1.94
N LYS A 33 22.65 0.91 -2.82
CA LYS A 33 23.21 2.24 -2.52
C LYS A 33 22.10 3.25 -2.26
N LEU A 34 21.05 3.23 -3.10
CA LEU A 34 19.91 4.12 -2.94
C LEU A 34 19.16 3.85 -1.63
N CYS A 35 18.91 2.58 -1.28
CA CYS A 35 18.31 2.24 0.01
C CYS A 35 19.13 2.77 1.19
N ALA A 36 20.47 2.66 1.12
CA ALA A 36 21.35 3.16 2.17
C ALA A 36 21.35 4.69 2.25
N SER A 37 21.39 5.40 1.12
CA SER A 37 21.39 6.87 1.10
C SER A 37 20.06 7.47 1.53
N GLU A 38 18.95 6.84 1.13
CA GLU A 38 17.61 7.28 1.48
C GLU A 38 17.16 6.81 2.87
N GLY A 39 17.91 5.90 3.50
CA GLY A 39 17.55 5.34 4.79
C GLY A 39 16.26 4.53 4.73
N VAL A 40 16.12 3.70 3.70
CA VAL A 40 15.03 2.74 3.53
C VAL A 40 15.23 1.61 4.54
N THR A 41 14.35 1.53 5.54
CA THR A 41 14.45 0.57 6.64
C THR A 41 13.44 -0.57 6.56
N TRP A 42 12.42 -0.44 5.70
CA TRP A 42 11.40 -1.45 5.55
C TRP A 42 11.85 -2.60 4.64
N PRO A 43 11.25 -3.80 4.76
CA PRO A 43 11.55 -4.91 3.88
C PRO A 43 11.25 -4.57 2.43
N ASN A 44 12.16 -4.98 1.54
CA ASN A 44 12.02 -4.78 0.12
C ASN A 44 12.42 -6.07 -0.62
N LEU A 45 11.71 -6.35 -1.71
CA LEU A 45 12.00 -7.47 -2.59
C LEU A 45 12.46 -6.95 -3.96
N PHE A 46 13.71 -7.25 -4.30
CA PHE A 46 14.29 -6.95 -5.60
C PHE A 46 13.79 -7.93 -6.67
N GLN A 47 13.28 -7.41 -7.78
CA GLN A 47 12.74 -8.18 -8.90
C GLN A 47 13.69 -8.29 -10.09
N GLY A 48 14.72 -7.43 -10.18
CA GLY A 48 15.69 -7.45 -11.27
C GLY A 48 15.12 -7.03 -12.62
N GLY A 49 14.08 -6.19 -12.61
CA GLY A 49 13.37 -5.75 -13.81
C GLY A 49 11.87 -5.58 -13.60
N THR A 50 11.22 -4.97 -14.59
CA THR A 50 9.77 -4.72 -14.59
C THR A 50 8.94 -5.95 -14.96
N ASP A 51 9.55 -6.94 -15.59
CA ASP A 51 8.98 -8.24 -15.96
C ASP A 51 9.20 -9.33 -14.88
N GLY A 52 9.67 -8.94 -13.70
CA GLY A 52 9.85 -9.85 -12.57
C GLY A 52 8.54 -10.55 -12.14
N PRO A 53 8.65 -11.64 -11.35
CA PRO A 53 7.52 -12.49 -11.00
C PRO A 53 6.40 -11.74 -10.25
N VAL A 54 6.74 -10.83 -9.34
CA VAL A 54 5.73 -10.12 -8.53
C VAL A 54 4.98 -9.06 -9.36
N PRO A 55 5.63 -8.11 -10.06
CA PRO A 55 4.92 -7.16 -10.93
C PRO A 55 4.00 -7.84 -11.94
N SER A 56 4.47 -8.93 -12.56
CA SER A 56 3.70 -9.72 -13.51
C SER A 56 2.47 -10.37 -12.87
N GLN A 57 2.64 -11.06 -11.74
CA GLN A 57 1.55 -11.74 -11.05
C GLN A 57 0.50 -10.75 -10.50
N TRP A 58 0.92 -9.57 -10.10
CA TRP A 58 0.06 -8.53 -9.52
C TRP A 58 -0.49 -7.56 -10.58
N GLY A 59 -0.29 -7.83 -11.87
CA GLY A 59 -0.85 -7.01 -12.95
C GLY A 59 -0.37 -5.56 -12.92
N VAL A 60 0.88 -5.33 -12.54
CA VAL A 60 1.50 -4.00 -12.53
C VAL A 60 1.81 -3.60 -13.97
N SER A 61 1.29 -2.45 -14.39
CA SER A 61 1.46 -1.91 -15.76
C SER A 61 2.02 -0.50 -15.80
N GLY A 62 2.34 0.08 -14.63
CA GLY A 62 2.86 1.43 -14.48
C GLY A 62 3.53 1.61 -13.12
N TYR A 63 4.32 2.67 -12.98
CA TYR A 63 5.07 2.95 -11.76
C TYR A 63 4.94 4.42 -11.35
N PRO A 64 4.80 4.74 -10.05
CA PRO A 64 4.61 3.79 -8.95
C PRO A 64 3.22 3.15 -8.98
N THR A 65 3.11 1.90 -8.50
CA THR A 65 1.83 1.27 -8.15
C THR A 65 1.81 0.95 -6.66
N ILE A 66 0.71 1.27 -5.98
CA ILE A 66 0.52 0.96 -4.55
C ILE A 66 -0.70 0.06 -4.40
N TYR A 67 -0.54 -0.99 -3.60
CA TYR A 67 -1.63 -1.82 -3.12
C TYR A 67 -1.74 -1.69 -1.61
N VAL A 68 -2.96 -1.48 -1.10
CA VAL A 68 -3.25 -1.53 0.33
C VAL A 68 -3.97 -2.84 0.60
N VAL A 69 -3.35 -3.68 1.42
CA VAL A 69 -3.78 -5.05 1.71
C VAL A 69 -4.15 -5.13 3.19
N ASP A 70 -5.30 -5.74 3.50
CA ASP A 70 -5.74 -5.93 4.89
C ASP A 70 -5.09 -7.16 5.56
N ALA A 71 -5.41 -7.37 6.83
CA ALA A 71 -4.88 -8.47 7.64
C ALA A 71 -5.26 -9.87 7.12
N ASP A 72 -6.33 -9.97 6.31
CA ASP A 72 -6.78 -11.22 5.68
C ASP A 72 -6.12 -11.45 4.31
N GLY A 73 -5.23 -10.55 3.89
CA GLY A 73 -4.51 -10.65 2.62
C GLY A 73 -5.35 -10.22 1.41
N VAL A 74 -6.41 -9.43 1.63
CA VAL A 74 -7.27 -8.92 0.56
C VAL A 74 -6.80 -7.53 0.14
N ILE A 75 -6.68 -7.30 -1.17
CA ILE A 75 -6.44 -5.96 -1.71
C ILE A 75 -7.72 -5.13 -1.52
N ARG A 76 -7.64 -4.08 -0.70
CA ARG A 76 -8.76 -3.19 -0.38
C ARG A 76 -8.74 -1.93 -1.21
N PHE A 77 -7.54 -1.41 -1.47
CA PHE A 77 -7.35 -0.21 -2.26
C PHE A 77 -6.16 -0.38 -3.20
N ARG A 78 -6.23 0.35 -4.31
CA ARG A 78 -5.17 0.44 -5.30
C ARG A 78 -4.94 1.89 -5.63
N ASP A 79 -3.67 2.23 -5.79
CA ASP A 79 -3.19 3.49 -6.33
C ASP A 79 -3.51 4.76 -5.51
N LEU A 80 -3.86 4.63 -4.24
CA LEU A 80 -3.97 5.76 -3.30
C LEU A 80 -2.61 6.41 -3.01
N ARG A 81 -2.59 7.73 -2.79
CA ARG A 81 -1.39 8.51 -2.46
C ARG A 81 -1.71 9.57 -1.40
N GLY A 82 -0.67 10.10 -0.76
CA GLY A 82 -0.83 11.22 0.18
C GLY A 82 -1.80 10.89 1.31
N GLU A 83 -2.74 11.79 1.57
CA GLU A 83 -3.70 11.69 2.67
C GLU A 83 -4.65 10.49 2.51
N GLU A 84 -5.13 10.20 1.30
CA GLU A 84 -6.02 9.05 1.05
C GLU A 84 -5.36 7.72 1.41
N LEU A 85 -4.05 7.60 1.14
CA LEU A 85 -3.28 6.42 1.54
C LEU A 85 -3.18 6.32 3.05
N ASP A 86 -2.94 7.45 3.73
CA ASP A 86 -2.83 7.50 5.19
C ASP A 86 -4.16 7.10 5.85
N GLU A 87 -5.28 7.60 5.35
CA GLU A 87 -6.62 7.27 5.83
C GLU A 87 -6.94 5.78 5.63
N ALA A 88 -6.68 5.24 4.44
CA ALA A 88 -6.90 3.83 4.13
C ALA A 88 -6.07 2.92 5.03
N VAL A 89 -4.80 3.26 5.29
CA VAL A 89 -3.95 2.51 6.22
C VAL A 89 -4.50 2.56 7.64
N MET A 90 -4.90 3.75 8.12
CA MET A 90 -5.46 3.90 9.47
C MET A 90 -6.78 3.13 9.65
N LEU A 91 -7.64 3.13 8.62
CA LEU A 91 -8.88 2.35 8.61
C LEU A 91 -8.58 0.85 8.80
N LEU A 92 -7.66 0.29 8.02
CA LEU A 92 -7.35 -1.15 8.09
C LEU A 92 -6.61 -1.53 9.37
N ILE A 93 -5.81 -0.63 9.94
CA ILE A 93 -5.20 -0.84 11.27
C ILE A 93 -6.29 -0.94 12.35
N ALA A 94 -7.29 -0.07 12.31
CA ALA A 94 -8.41 -0.12 13.26
C ALA A 94 -9.20 -1.43 13.11
N GLU A 95 -9.53 -1.82 11.87
CA GLU A 95 -10.17 -3.11 11.57
C GLU A 95 -9.33 -4.29 12.11
N ALA A 96 -8.01 -4.30 11.88
CA ALA A 96 -7.11 -5.36 12.33
C ALA A 96 -7.01 -5.46 13.87
N LYS A 97 -7.20 -4.35 14.59
CA LYS A 97 -7.27 -4.34 16.05
C LYS A 97 -8.65 -4.73 16.60
N GLY A 98 -9.65 -4.90 15.75
CA GLY A 98 -11.05 -5.07 16.16
C GLY A 98 -11.67 -3.80 16.72
N GLU A 99 -11.07 -2.64 16.45
CA GLU A 99 -11.62 -1.34 16.76
C GLU A 99 -12.61 -1.00 15.64
N ALA A 100 -13.90 -1.00 15.94
CA ALA A 100 -14.91 -0.58 14.96
C ALA A 100 -14.58 0.83 14.46
N PRO A 101 -14.73 1.13 13.16
CA PRO A 101 -14.60 2.50 12.68
C PRO A 101 -15.54 3.35 13.52
N LYS A 102 -15.01 4.39 14.18
CA LYS A 102 -15.85 5.36 14.88
C LYS A 102 -16.79 5.94 13.83
N GLY A 103 -18.04 5.46 13.84
CA GLY A 103 -19.08 5.96 12.95
C GLY A 103 -19.12 7.47 13.11
N GLY A 104 -18.94 8.19 12.01
CA GLY A 104 -19.41 9.56 11.93
C GLY A 104 -20.91 9.54 12.23
N ASP A 105 -21.35 10.43 13.12
CA ASP A 105 -22.77 10.67 13.33
C ASP A 105 -23.45 10.96 11.97
N PRO A 106 -24.70 10.50 11.72
CA PRO A 106 -25.36 10.66 10.43
C PRO A 106 -25.85 12.08 10.10
N GLU A 107 -25.45 13.10 10.85
CA GLU A 107 -25.83 14.48 10.58
C GLU A 107 -24.58 15.24 10.17
N ASP A 108 -24.56 15.70 8.91
CA ASP A 108 -23.76 16.80 8.34
C ASP A 108 -23.10 16.45 6.99
N HIS A 109 -23.86 15.92 6.02
CA HIS A 109 -23.44 15.96 4.61
C HIS A 109 -24.53 16.61 3.76
N GLU A 110 -24.58 17.96 3.79
CA GLU A 110 -25.08 18.72 2.65
C GLU A 110 -23.99 18.81 1.59
N GLY A 111 -24.20 18.08 0.49
CA GLY A 111 -23.87 18.52 -0.87
C GLY A 111 -22.39 18.65 -1.27
N HIS A 112 -21.83 17.56 -1.79
CA HIS A 112 -21.09 17.64 -3.05
C HIS A 112 -21.06 16.27 -3.73
N GLU A 113 -21.86 16.11 -4.78
CA GLU A 113 -21.68 15.04 -5.75
C GLU A 113 -20.46 15.42 -6.61
N GLU A 114 -19.30 14.88 -6.27
CA GLU A 114 -18.22 14.74 -7.24
C GLU A 114 -18.07 13.25 -7.55
N GLU A 115 -18.41 12.91 -8.78
CA GLU A 115 -18.24 11.58 -9.38
C GLU A 115 -16.73 11.26 -9.45
N HIS A 116 -16.18 10.67 -8.39
CA HIS A 116 -14.82 10.14 -8.40
C HIS A 116 -14.86 8.64 -8.69
N GLU A 117 -14.33 8.25 -9.86
CA GLU A 117 -14.02 6.86 -10.21
C GLU A 117 -12.86 6.34 -9.36
N GLY A 118 -13.12 6.13 -8.07
CA GLY A 118 -12.22 5.53 -7.08
C GLY A 118 -12.97 4.49 -6.24
N GLY A 119 -13.88 3.74 -6.87
CA GLY A 119 -14.70 2.75 -6.17
C GLY A 119 -13.86 1.68 -5.49
N VAL A 120 -14.21 1.36 -4.24
CA VAL A 120 -13.72 0.18 -3.51
C VAL A 120 -13.84 -1.03 -4.45
N MET A 121 -12.70 -1.58 -4.84
CA MET A 121 -12.69 -2.74 -5.72
C MET A 121 -13.30 -3.93 -4.97
N PRO A 122 -14.15 -4.75 -5.61
CA PRO A 122 -14.61 -5.99 -4.99
C PRO A 122 -13.39 -6.84 -4.61
N ALA A 123 -13.41 -7.45 -3.43
CA ALA A 123 -12.33 -8.27 -2.90
C ALA A 123 -11.86 -9.30 -3.95
N VAL A 124 -10.63 -9.13 -4.46
CA VAL A 124 -9.96 -10.14 -5.29
C VAL A 124 -8.98 -10.89 -4.40
N PRO A 125 -9.28 -12.13 -3.99
CA PRO A 125 -8.36 -12.91 -3.18
C PRO A 125 -7.07 -13.19 -3.97
N LEU A 126 -5.92 -13.08 -3.30
CA LEU A 126 -4.63 -13.46 -3.88
C LEU A 126 -4.67 -14.92 -4.29
N ARG A 127 -4.46 -15.19 -5.58
CA ARG A 127 -4.42 -16.57 -6.08
C ARG A 127 -3.29 -17.32 -5.39
N PRO A 128 -3.54 -18.47 -4.73
CA PRO A 128 -2.48 -19.29 -4.19
C PRO A 128 -1.59 -19.76 -5.34
N GLY A 129 -0.28 -19.53 -5.23
CA GLY A 129 0.70 -19.88 -6.24
C GLY A 129 0.56 -21.34 -6.67
N GLY A 130 0.33 -21.55 -7.97
CA GLY A 130 0.36 -22.87 -8.59
C GLY A 130 1.76 -23.47 -8.47
N LYS A 131 1.81 -24.76 -8.15
CA LYS A 131 3.02 -25.57 -8.03
C LYS A 131 3.80 -25.66 -9.34
#